data_AF-A0A060YR10-F1
#
_entry.id   AF-A0A060YR10-F1
#
_cell.length_a   1.000
_cell.length_b   1.000
_cell.length_c   1.000
_cell.angle_alpha   90.00
_cell.angle_beta   90.00
_cell.angle_gamma   90.00
#
_symmetry.space_group_name_H-M   'P 1'
#
loop_
_entity.id
_entity.type
_entity.pdbx_description
1 polymer ?
#
loop_
_entity_poly.entity_id
_entity_poly.type
_entity_poly.pdbx_seq_one_letter_code
_entity_poly.pdbx_strand_id
1 'polypeptide(L)'
;VHDGFQGHIVNRINKEAAVFVVVSSVIKYRFYNNNNTLKISTYFHPIHLFDTEKNNRTAPCFSQVNNVDFANIIREEAVLFLLDLPKGEEVTILAQKKKDVYRRIVESDVGDSFYIRTHFEYEKESPYGLSFNKGEVFRVVDTLYNGKLGSWLAIRIGKNHQEVERGIIPNKNR
;
A
#
# COMPACT_ATOMS: atom_id res chain seq x y z
N VAL A 1 -9.04 -30.76 -14.06
CA VAL A 1 -10.31 -30.10 -14.39
C VAL A 1 -10.08 -28.60 -14.24
N HIS A 2 -10.07 -27.90 -15.38
CA HIS A 2 -10.40 -26.47 -15.65
C HIS A 2 -10.58 -25.54 -14.44
N ASP A 3 -10.10 -24.31 -14.36
CA ASP A 3 -9.58 -23.33 -15.33
C ASP A 3 -8.85 -22.24 -14.53
N GLY A 4 -7.99 -21.45 -15.18
CA GLY A 4 -7.62 -20.17 -14.58
C GLY A 4 -6.43 -19.47 -15.21
N PHE A 5 -6.42 -19.27 -16.53
CA PHE A 5 -5.71 -18.12 -17.10
C PHE A 5 -6.21 -16.85 -16.39
N GLN A 6 -5.50 -16.36 -15.37
CA GLN A 6 -5.76 -15.02 -14.84
C GLN A 6 -5.07 -14.02 -15.77
N GLY A 7 -5.77 -13.69 -16.85
CA GLY A 7 -5.35 -12.68 -17.82
C GLY A 7 -4.98 -11.38 -17.12
N HIS A 8 -3.88 -10.79 -17.56
CA HIS A 8 -3.52 -9.45 -17.14
C HIS A 8 -4.51 -8.46 -17.75
N ILE A 9 -5.14 -7.63 -16.92
CA ILE A 9 -5.93 -6.49 -17.38
C ILE A 9 -4.94 -5.37 -17.67
N VAL A 10 -4.93 -4.91 -18.92
CA VAL A 10 -4.21 -3.69 -19.33
C VAL A 10 -5.24 -2.59 -19.49
N ASN A 11 -5.20 -1.60 -18.60
CA ASN A 11 -6.06 -0.42 -18.70
C ASN A 11 -5.22 0.83 -18.97
N ARG A 12 -5.78 1.74 -19.76
CA ARG A 12 -5.25 3.09 -19.94
C ARG A 12 -6.18 4.08 -19.27
N ILE A 13 -5.66 4.81 -18.29
CA ILE A 13 -6.41 5.84 -17.57
C ILE A 13 -5.58 7.11 -17.48
N ASN A 14 -6.23 8.26 -17.28
CA ASN A 14 -5.50 9.48 -16.97
C ASN A 14 -4.86 9.40 -15.58
N LYS A 15 -3.85 10.24 -15.34
CA LYS A 15 -3.09 10.20 -14.09
C LYS A 15 -3.92 10.58 -12.86
N GLU A 16 -4.88 11.49 -12.98
CA GLU A 16 -5.75 11.90 -11.87
C GLU A 16 -6.60 10.71 -11.38
N ALA A 17 -7.10 9.92 -12.32
CA ALA A 17 -7.80 8.67 -12.03
C ALA A 17 -6.85 7.64 -11.41
N ALA A 18 -5.61 7.52 -11.90
CA ALA A 18 -4.62 6.62 -11.30
C ALA A 18 -4.29 7.00 -9.85
N VAL A 19 -4.06 8.29 -9.57
CA VAL A 19 -3.82 8.80 -8.21
C VAL A 19 -5.03 8.52 -7.33
N PHE A 20 -6.25 8.81 -7.81
CA PHE A 20 -7.47 8.52 -7.07
C PHE A 20 -7.60 7.03 -6.73
N VAL A 21 -7.18 6.14 -7.65
CA VAL A 21 -7.10 4.70 -7.38
C VAL A 21 -6.15 4.40 -6.23
N VAL A 22 -4.91 4.90 -6.26
CA VAL A 22 -3.93 4.59 -5.20
C VAL A 22 -4.34 5.17 -3.85
N VAL A 23 -4.80 6.43 -3.80
CA VAL A 23 -5.21 7.10 -2.56
C VAL A 23 -6.44 6.45 -1.94
N SER A 24 -7.39 6.01 -2.77
CA SER A 24 -8.60 5.31 -2.32
C SER A 24 -8.38 3.81 -2.10
N SER A 25 -7.13 3.33 -2.20
CA SER A 25 -6.80 1.91 -2.07
C SER A 25 -6.26 1.53 -0.70
N VAL A 26 -6.51 0.27 -0.36
CA VAL A 26 -5.93 -0.43 0.80
C VAL A 26 -4.86 -1.37 0.25
N ILE A 27 -3.60 -0.92 0.23
CA ILE A 27 -2.45 -1.78 -0.08
C ILE A 27 -2.33 -2.81 1.04
N LYS A 28 -2.21 -4.12 0.79
CA LYS A 28 -1.99 -5.08 1.89
C LYS A 28 -1.20 -6.34 1.53
N TYR A 29 -0.26 -6.69 2.41
CA TYR A 29 0.79 -7.70 2.29
C TYR A 29 0.45 -9.03 3.01
N ARG A 30 0.67 -10.19 2.36
CA ARG A 30 1.33 -11.42 2.91
C ARG A 30 1.17 -12.64 1.97
N PHE A 31 2.28 -13.17 1.45
CA PHE A 31 2.45 -14.60 1.19
C PHE A 31 3.88 -15.00 1.58
N TYR A 32 4.02 -15.98 2.48
CA TYR A 32 5.25 -16.74 2.62
C TYR A 32 5.24 -17.80 1.52
N ASN A 33 6.20 -17.76 0.58
CA ASN A 33 6.52 -18.94 -0.20
C ASN A 33 7.30 -19.93 0.70
N ASN A 34 7.28 -21.22 0.39
CA ASN A 34 8.06 -22.29 1.04
C ASN A 34 9.57 -21.98 1.16
N ASN A 35 10.06 -21.01 0.39
CA ASN A 35 11.46 -20.54 0.39
C ASN A 35 11.70 -19.33 1.30
N ASN A 36 10.74 -18.95 2.16
CA ASN A 36 10.83 -17.84 3.10
C ASN A 36 11.08 -16.45 2.46
N THR A 37 10.84 -16.30 1.16
CA THR A 37 11.00 -15.03 0.44
C THR A 37 9.75 -14.17 0.60
N LEU A 38 9.91 -12.95 1.11
CA LEU A 38 8.83 -11.97 1.21
C LEU A 38 8.47 -11.49 -0.20
N LYS A 39 7.26 -11.83 -0.67
CA LYS A 39 6.66 -11.19 -1.85
C LYS A 39 5.63 -10.19 -1.38
N ILE A 40 5.83 -8.94 -1.76
CA ILE A 40 4.85 -7.88 -1.56
C ILE A 40 3.89 -7.95 -2.75
N SER A 41 2.64 -7.57 -2.54
CA SER A 41 1.69 -7.43 -3.63
C SER A 41 0.72 -6.32 -3.25
N THR A 42 0.54 -5.38 -4.17
CA THR A 42 -0.28 -4.19 -3.95
C THR A 42 -1.68 -4.40 -4.48
N TYR A 43 -2.69 -4.27 -3.62
CA TYR A 43 -4.10 -4.47 -3.97
C TYR A 43 -4.84 -3.14 -3.92
N PHE A 44 -5.65 -2.87 -4.94
CA PHE A 44 -6.32 -1.60 -5.09
C PHE A 44 -7.82 -1.78 -4.93
N HIS A 45 -8.53 -0.85 -4.28
CA HIS A 45 -9.99 -0.93 -4.22
C HIS A 45 -10.57 -0.94 -5.64
N PRO A 46 -11.68 -1.68 -5.88
CA PRO A 46 -12.36 -1.63 -7.16
C PRO A 46 -12.99 -0.25 -7.27
N ILE A 47 -12.27 0.67 -7.91
CA ILE A 47 -12.90 1.86 -8.45
C ILE A 47 -13.65 1.42 -9.68
N HIS A 48 -14.82 2.02 -9.93
CA HIS A 48 -15.65 1.85 -11.13
C HIS A 48 -14.91 2.00 -12.47
N LEU A 49 -13.60 2.27 -12.46
CA LEU A 49 -12.68 2.27 -13.60
C LEU A 49 -12.33 0.86 -14.11
N PHE A 50 -12.53 -0.20 -13.30
CA PHE A 50 -12.09 -1.57 -13.63
C PHE A 50 -13.23 -2.57 -13.88
N ASP A 51 -14.49 -2.17 -13.73
CA ASP A 51 -15.61 -3.06 -13.99
C ASP A 51 -16.80 -2.34 -14.64
N THR A 52 -16.99 -2.62 -15.93
CA THR A 52 -18.24 -2.34 -16.67
C THR A 52 -19.35 -3.34 -16.32
N GLU A 53 -19.05 -4.43 -15.61
CA GLU A 53 -20.06 -5.39 -15.15
C GLU A 53 -20.41 -5.13 -13.68
N LYS A 54 -21.59 -4.55 -13.48
CA LYS A 54 -22.15 -4.06 -12.20
C LYS A 54 -22.21 -5.04 -11.02
N ASN A 55 -21.66 -6.25 -11.08
CA ASN A 55 -21.93 -7.29 -10.08
C ASN A 55 -20.74 -8.12 -9.59
N ASN A 56 -19.49 -7.80 -9.97
CA ASN A 56 -18.33 -8.54 -9.48
C ASN A 56 -17.37 -7.60 -8.74
N ARG A 57 -17.53 -7.49 -7.40
CA ARG A 57 -16.64 -6.73 -6.50
C ARG A 57 -15.23 -7.31 -6.47
N THR A 58 -14.50 -7.21 -7.58
CA THR A 58 -13.14 -7.71 -7.74
C THR A 58 -12.19 -6.55 -7.88
N ALA A 59 -11.27 -6.45 -6.93
CA ALA A 59 -10.30 -5.39 -6.86
C ALA A 59 -9.04 -5.81 -7.62
N PRO A 60 -8.53 -4.99 -8.56
CA PRO A 60 -7.32 -5.30 -9.30
C PRO A 60 -6.09 -5.22 -8.38
N CYS A 61 -5.19 -6.19 -8.50
CA CYS A 61 -3.84 -6.11 -7.93
C CYS A 61 -2.92 -5.54 -9.00
N PHE A 62 -2.37 -4.32 -8.83
CA PHE A 62 -1.46 -3.77 -9.84
C PHE A 62 -0.11 -4.45 -9.71
N SER A 63 0.32 -5.06 -10.80
CA SER A 63 1.66 -5.60 -10.92
C SER A 63 2.60 -4.57 -11.54
N GLN A 64 2.13 -3.74 -12.48
CA GLN A 64 2.98 -2.76 -13.15
C GLN A 64 2.22 -1.49 -13.54
N VAL A 65 2.92 -0.36 -13.56
CA VAL A 65 2.44 0.92 -14.09
C VAL A 65 3.52 1.52 -14.97
N ASN A 66 3.23 1.80 -16.25
CA ASN A 66 4.21 2.30 -17.22
C ASN A 66 5.54 1.53 -17.20
N ASN A 67 5.47 0.19 -17.11
CA ASN A 67 6.60 -0.75 -16.99
C ASN A 67 7.39 -0.71 -15.66
N VAL A 68 6.97 0.09 -14.69
CA VAL A 68 7.51 0.08 -13.33
C VAL A 68 6.79 -0.98 -12.51
N ASP A 69 7.55 -1.78 -11.76
CA ASP A 69 7.01 -2.83 -10.88
C ASP A 69 6.31 -2.21 -9.66
N PHE A 70 5.02 -2.51 -9.52
CA PHE A 70 4.16 -2.06 -8.41
C PHE A 70 3.89 -3.20 -7.43
N ALA A 71 4.49 -4.38 -7.62
CA ALA A 71 4.34 -5.49 -6.71
C ALA A 71 4.94 -5.19 -5.33
N ASN A 72 6.03 -4.42 -5.23
CA ASN A 72 6.77 -4.17 -3.98
C ASN A 72 6.86 -2.68 -3.57
N ILE A 73 5.82 -1.90 -3.84
CA ILE A 73 5.79 -0.45 -3.56
C ILE A 73 4.88 -0.14 -2.37
N ILE A 74 5.29 0.80 -1.50
CA ILE A 74 4.41 1.34 -0.44
C ILE A 74 3.43 2.37 -1.00
N ARG A 75 2.35 2.70 -0.26
CA ARG A 75 1.33 3.66 -0.76
C ARG A 75 1.92 5.01 -1.11
N GLU A 76 2.74 5.54 -0.23
CA GLU A 76 3.35 6.87 -0.41
C GLU A 76 4.16 6.93 -1.70
N GLU A 77 5.00 5.93 -1.97
CA GLU A 77 5.82 5.84 -3.17
C GLU A 77 4.99 5.69 -4.45
N ALA A 78 3.92 4.89 -4.41
CA ALA A 78 3.01 4.74 -5.54
C ALA A 78 2.29 6.06 -5.89
N VAL A 79 1.87 6.82 -4.87
CA VAL A 79 1.26 8.16 -5.09
C VAL A 79 2.29 9.13 -5.66
N LEU A 80 3.50 9.19 -5.08
CA LEU A 80 4.56 10.08 -5.56
C LEU A 80 4.94 9.78 -7.01
N PHE A 81 5.07 8.49 -7.37
CA PHE A 81 5.34 8.08 -8.74
C PHE A 81 4.29 8.60 -9.72
N LEU A 82 3.01 8.45 -9.39
CA LEU A 82 1.91 8.89 -10.27
C LEU A 82 1.79 10.41 -10.36
N LEU A 83 2.13 11.14 -9.29
CA LEU A 83 2.15 12.61 -9.29
C LEU A 83 3.27 13.16 -10.17
N ASP A 84 4.41 12.47 -10.24
CA ASP A 84 5.57 12.84 -11.05
C ASP A 84 5.36 12.62 -12.56
N LEU A 85 4.33 11.86 -12.95
CA LEU A 85 4.00 11.66 -14.36
C LEU A 85 3.58 12.98 -15.05
N PRO A 86 4.03 13.22 -16.30
CA PRO A 86 3.66 14.40 -17.07
C PRO A 86 2.15 14.59 -17.17
N LYS A 87 1.69 15.83 -17.17
CA LYS A 87 0.26 16.14 -17.34
C LYS A 87 -0.19 15.73 -18.75
N GLY A 88 -1.35 15.08 -18.83
CA GLY A 88 -1.95 14.68 -20.10
C GLY A 88 -1.47 13.33 -20.66
N GLU A 89 -0.55 12.64 -19.98
CA GLU A 89 -0.13 11.29 -20.40
C GLU A 89 -1.11 10.21 -19.92
N GLU A 90 -1.28 9.20 -20.77
CA GLU A 90 -2.00 7.97 -20.42
C GLU A 90 -1.12 7.09 -19.53
N VAL A 91 -1.72 6.59 -18.46
CA VAL A 91 -1.08 5.63 -17.55
C VAL A 91 -1.52 4.23 -17.96
N THR A 92 -0.56 3.38 -18.34
CA THR A 92 -0.80 1.97 -18.63
C THR A 92 -0.63 1.15 -17.36
N ILE A 93 -1.70 0.49 -16.92
CA ILE A 93 -1.72 -0.30 -15.70
C ILE A 93 -1.89 -1.77 -16.06
N LEU A 94 -0.95 -2.60 -15.60
CA LEU A 94 -1.04 -4.05 -15.62
C LEU A 94 -1.60 -4.53 -14.29
N ALA A 95 -2.72 -5.23 -14.31
CA ALA A 95 -3.37 -5.74 -13.11
C ALA A 95 -3.80 -7.21 -13.22
N GLN A 96 -3.93 -7.87 -12.07
CA GLN A 96 -4.47 -9.22 -11.96
C GLN A 96 -5.70 -9.25 -11.07
N LYS A 97 -6.76 -9.96 -11.48
CA LYS A 97 -7.93 -10.19 -10.63
C LYS A 97 -7.59 -11.22 -9.54
N LYS A 98 -7.65 -10.82 -8.27
CA LYS A 98 -7.36 -11.71 -7.13
C LYS A 98 -8.48 -11.63 -6.07
N LYS A 99 -9.65 -12.18 -6.40
CA LYS A 99 -10.91 -12.08 -5.62
C LYS A 99 -10.79 -12.55 -4.17
N ASP A 100 -10.22 -13.72 -3.94
CA ASP A 100 -10.12 -14.31 -2.59
C ASP A 100 -9.13 -13.56 -1.69
N VAL A 101 -8.10 -12.98 -2.30
CA VAL A 101 -7.11 -12.18 -1.57
C VAL A 101 -7.73 -10.84 -1.15
N TYR A 102 -8.46 -10.18 -2.06
CA TYR A 102 -9.14 -8.92 -1.74
C TYR A 102 -10.10 -9.05 -0.55
N ARG A 103 -10.91 -10.12 -0.50
CA ARG A 103 -11.86 -10.34 0.60
C ARG A 103 -11.15 -10.36 1.96
N ARG A 104 -10.06 -11.14 2.06
CA ARG A 104 -9.25 -11.22 3.29
C ARG A 104 -8.66 -9.87 3.67
N ILE A 105 -8.28 -9.05 2.68
CA ILE A 105 -7.68 -7.73 2.92
C ILE A 105 -8.67 -6.77 3.56
N VAL A 106 -9.88 -6.66 2.98
CA VAL A 106 -10.96 -5.80 3.48
C VAL A 106 -11.38 -6.21 4.89
N GLU A 107 -11.46 -7.52 5.16
CA GLU A 107 -11.87 -8.04 6.48
C GLU A 107 -10.85 -7.79 7.59
N SER A 108 -9.59 -7.48 7.27
CA SER A 108 -8.51 -7.45 8.26
C SER A 108 -7.83 -6.10 8.43
N ASP A 109 -8.32 -5.02 7.81
CA ASP A 109 -7.88 -3.62 8.00
C ASP A 109 -6.35 -3.42 8.13
N VAL A 110 -5.57 -3.91 7.14
CA VAL A 110 -4.11 -3.63 7.12
C VAL A 110 -3.71 -2.98 5.82
N GLY A 111 -2.85 -1.98 5.95
CA GLY A 111 -2.26 -1.21 4.87
C GLY A 111 -0.87 -1.76 4.54
N ASP A 112 0.09 -0.85 4.57
CA ASP A 112 1.51 -1.19 4.58
C ASP A 112 1.86 -2.11 5.76
N SER A 113 2.96 -2.86 5.68
CA SER A 113 3.41 -3.67 6.81
C SER A 113 4.90 -3.98 6.70
N PHE A 114 5.73 -3.09 7.23
CA PHE A 114 7.18 -3.26 7.32
C PHE A 114 7.71 -2.72 8.64
N TYR A 115 8.95 -3.07 8.98
CA TYR A 115 9.60 -2.60 10.20
C TYR A 115 10.65 -1.56 9.89
N ILE A 116 10.75 -0.55 10.73
CA ILE A 116 11.80 0.47 10.71
C ILE A 116 12.49 0.51 12.08
N ARG A 117 13.75 0.97 12.08
CA ARG A 117 14.50 1.30 13.30
C ARG A 117 14.90 2.77 13.22
N THR A 118 14.64 3.52 14.28
CA THR A 118 14.95 4.95 14.36
C THR A 118 16.45 5.16 14.58
N HIS A 119 17.01 6.18 13.94
CA HIS A 119 18.42 6.56 14.08
C HIS A 119 18.60 8.00 14.61
N PHE A 120 17.50 8.66 14.97
CA PHE A 120 17.44 9.99 15.57
C PHE A 120 16.38 10.01 16.68
N GLU A 121 16.31 11.14 17.39
CA GLU A 121 15.31 11.41 18.43
C GLU A 121 14.22 12.32 17.86
N TYR A 122 12.97 12.09 18.25
CA TYR A 122 11.83 12.86 17.78
C TYR A 122 10.84 13.08 18.91
N GLU A 123 10.39 14.32 19.06
CA GLU A 123 9.33 14.69 20.00
C GLU A 123 8.03 14.91 19.23
N LYS A 124 6.93 14.32 19.70
CA LYS A 124 5.65 14.40 19.00
C LYS A 124 5.09 15.83 18.98
N GLU A 125 4.57 16.22 17.83
CA GLU A 125 3.90 17.51 17.63
C GLU A 125 2.37 17.46 17.89
N SER A 126 1.84 16.25 18.12
CA SER A 126 0.40 16.00 18.24
C SER A 126 0.12 14.98 19.35
N PRO A 127 -1.04 15.05 20.04
CA PRO A 127 -1.44 14.05 21.03
C PRO A 127 -1.45 12.61 20.50
N TYR A 128 -1.72 12.44 19.20
CA TYR A 128 -1.76 11.15 18.51
C TYR A 128 -0.40 10.69 17.95
N GLY A 129 0.63 11.51 18.11
CA GLY A 129 1.99 11.20 17.66
C GLY A 129 2.75 10.32 18.65
N LEU A 130 3.81 9.68 18.16
CA LEU A 130 4.74 8.89 18.96
C LEU A 130 6.10 9.60 19.03
N SER A 131 6.51 10.03 20.23
CA SER A 131 7.89 10.44 20.48
C SER A 131 8.78 9.19 20.51
N PHE A 132 10.04 9.31 20.11
CA PHE A 132 10.98 8.18 20.13
C PHE A 132 12.43 8.61 20.28
N ASN A 133 13.22 7.71 20.83
CA ASN A 133 14.68 7.81 20.89
C ASN A 133 15.33 7.02 19.75
N LYS A 134 16.66 7.14 19.63
CA LYS A 134 17.46 6.31 18.72
C LYS A 134 17.35 4.82 19.09
N GLY A 135 17.20 3.98 18.07
CA GLY A 135 17.21 2.52 18.20
C GLY A 135 15.84 1.89 18.44
N GLU A 136 14.79 2.68 18.59
CA GLU A 136 13.43 2.18 18.74
C GLU A 136 12.91 1.57 17.42
N VAL A 137 12.10 0.52 17.54
CA VAL A 137 11.58 -0.23 16.39
C VAL A 137 10.08 -0.02 16.27
N PHE A 138 9.63 0.22 15.04
CA PHE A 138 8.24 0.40 14.71
C PHE A 138 7.83 -0.52 13.57
N ARG A 139 6.61 -1.04 13.65
CA ARG A 139 5.91 -1.60 12.50
C ARG A 139 5.06 -0.51 11.86
N VAL A 140 5.41 -0.11 10.66
CA VAL A 140 4.61 0.84 9.86
C VAL A 140 3.44 0.07 9.26
N VAL A 141 2.23 0.56 9.51
CA VAL A 141 0.98 -0.05 9.06
C VAL A 141 0.22 0.79 8.03
N ASP A 142 0.61 2.05 7.87
CA ASP A 142 0.07 2.99 6.89
C ASP A 142 1.12 4.05 6.53
N THR A 143 1.52 4.16 5.27
CA THR A 143 2.45 5.20 4.78
C THR A 143 1.73 6.43 4.21
N LEU A 144 0.41 6.41 4.16
CA LEU A 144 -0.43 7.50 3.65
C LEU A 144 -1.59 7.74 4.63
N TYR A 145 -1.26 8.03 5.89
CA TYR A 145 -2.24 8.15 6.97
C TYR A 145 -3.29 9.22 6.65
N ASN A 146 -4.58 8.86 6.74
CA ASN A 146 -5.71 9.70 6.31
C ASN A 146 -5.63 10.19 4.85
N GLY A 147 -4.96 9.44 3.97
CA GLY A 147 -4.81 9.79 2.55
C GLY A 147 -3.89 10.98 2.29
N LYS A 148 -3.04 11.36 3.26
CA LYS A 148 -2.13 12.51 3.16
C LYS A 148 -0.66 12.07 3.23
N LEU A 149 0.17 12.73 2.41
CA LEU A 149 1.63 12.58 2.46
C LEU A 149 2.20 13.20 3.75
N GLY A 150 3.33 12.66 4.22
CA GLY A 150 4.12 13.28 5.30
C GLY A 150 4.00 12.61 6.67
N SER A 151 2.97 11.80 6.90
CA SER A 151 2.73 11.14 8.18
C SER A 151 2.39 9.66 7.99
N TRP A 152 3.05 8.81 8.78
CA TRP A 152 2.83 7.37 8.77
C TRP A 152 2.14 6.92 10.06
N LEU A 153 1.26 5.92 9.95
CA LEU A 153 0.71 5.22 11.11
C LEU A 153 1.64 4.04 11.44
N ALA A 154 2.07 3.99 12.70
CA ALA A 154 3.01 2.99 13.16
C ALA A 154 2.58 2.39 14.50
N ILE A 155 3.10 1.20 14.77
CA ILE A 155 2.96 0.49 16.03
C ILE A 155 4.35 0.29 16.62
N ARG A 156 4.60 0.86 17.81
CA ARG A 156 5.86 0.70 18.54
C ARG A 156 6.03 -0.77 18.94
N ILE A 157 7.22 -1.29 18.73
CA ILE A 157 7.62 -2.64 19.14
C ILE A 157 8.41 -2.52 20.44
N GLY A 158 7.82 -3.01 21.52
CA GLY A 158 8.42 -3.01 22.85
C GLY A 158 9.30 -4.22 23.11
N LYS A 159 9.52 -4.50 24.40
CA LYS A 159 10.27 -5.68 24.84
C LYS A 159 9.56 -6.96 24.36
N ASN A 160 10.34 -8.02 24.13
CA ASN A 160 9.86 -9.32 23.66
C ASN A 160 9.12 -9.27 22.30
N HIS A 161 9.40 -8.27 21.46
CA HIS A 161 8.78 -8.06 20.14
C HIS A 161 7.26 -7.87 20.17
N GLN A 162 6.72 -7.35 21.28
CA GLN A 162 5.29 -7.09 21.42
C GLN A 162 4.92 -5.72 20.86
N GLU A 163 3.78 -5.65 20.18
CA GLU A 163 3.15 -4.39 19.76
C GLU A 163 2.61 -3.67 21.02
N VAL A 164 3.13 -2.47 21.33
CA VAL A 164 2.81 -1.79 22.59
C VAL A 164 1.94 -0.54 22.43
N GLU A 165 2.18 0.25 21.39
CA GLU A 165 1.55 1.57 21.23
C GLU A 165 1.37 1.90 19.77
N ARG A 166 0.17 2.35 19.36
CA ARG A 166 -0.13 2.78 17.99
C ARG A 166 -0.28 4.29 17.92
N GLY A 167 0.32 4.91 16.92
CA GLY A 167 0.27 6.35 16.73
C GLY A 167 1.01 6.81 15.48
N ILE A 168 1.11 8.13 15.33
CA ILE A 168 1.61 8.79 14.12
C ILE A 168 3.11 9.09 14.27
N ILE A 169 3.88 8.81 13.24
CA ILE A 169 5.30 9.20 13.11
C ILE A 169 5.49 9.99 11.80
N PRO A 170 6.53 10.85 11.69
CA PRO A 170 6.87 11.49 10.42
C PRO A 170 7.25 10.43 9.36
N ASN A 171 7.05 10.77 8.09
CA ASN A 171 7.54 9.94 6.99
C ASN A 171 9.07 9.99 6.87
N LYS A 172 9.63 9.21 5.94
CA LYS A 172 11.09 9.14 5.71
C LYS A 172 11.74 10.46 5.30
N ASN A 173 11.00 11.37 4.65
CA ASN A 173 11.55 12.56 3.98
C ASN A 173 11.40 13.85 4.79
N ARG A 174 10.85 13.80 6.00
CA ARG A 174 10.63 14.94 6.90
C ARG A 174 11.68 14.97 8.00
#